data_AF-A0A969W2M2-F1
#
_entry.id   AF-A0A969W2M2-F1
#
_cell.length_a   1.000
_cell.length_b   1.000
_cell.length_c   1.000
_cell.angle_alpha   90.00
_cell.angle_beta   90.00
_cell.angle_gamma   90.00
#
_symmetry.space_group_name_H-M   'P 1'
#
loop_
_entity.id
_entity.type
_entity.pdbx_description
1 polymer ?
#
loop_
_entity_poly.entity_id
_entity_poly.type
_entity_poly.pdbx_seq_one_letter_code
_entity_poly.pdbx_strand_id
1 'polypeptide(L)'
;MLKREQAYEALKEFRTADRWLDRHQTDISQLPETLREIAWALLGRNANGQTVSWDVRELISQTVNRLTEISEQARSQIFVALFPHIAPYVELGWQLHQRLPYQSYGKPFRARSEAITGARTETRVRWVQAILSITQEYEQDIEWYAVWAAHIWQQDILGILLAAAIEAGDSLSDRVFDTLLTCARGEHEIGAMGKHVTRSLLVASRPEGWTFIENLLIAAQRQEGLRQAILETIDEAHPEAFRRMVKLILEHDLLRFSATLRATDKWFGLGWDITQKKVAERSLRQVLSCLEDPGRLDSAMHSKDPQQVYLALWAIAFEDAMAAIAPLPNC
;
A
#
# COMPACT_ATOMS: atom_id res chain seq x y z
N MET A 1 4.22 -5.33 -25.12
CA MET A 1 3.47 -5.98 -24.03
C MET A 1 3.16 -7.44 -24.37
N LEU A 2 3.61 -8.34 -23.50
CA LEU A 2 3.45 -9.79 -23.62
C LEU A 2 1.98 -10.17 -23.40
N LYS A 3 1.42 -11.05 -24.23
CA LYS A 3 0.03 -11.52 -24.02
C LYS A 3 -0.04 -12.39 -22.77
N ARG A 4 -1.20 -12.40 -22.09
CA ARG A 4 -1.42 -13.14 -20.84
C ARG A 4 -1.03 -14.61 -20.92
N GLU A 5 -1.34 -15.30 -22.02
CA GLU A 5 -0.99 -16.72 -22.20
C GLU A 5 0.53 -16.92 -22.33
N GLN A 6 1.21 -16.03 -23.07
CA GLN A 6 2.66 -16.07 -23.22
C GLN A 6 3.36 -15.76 -21.90
N ALA A 7 2.84 -14.80 -21.13
CA ALA A 7 3.34 -14.48 -19.80
C ALA A 7 3.15 -15.66 -18.84
N TYR A 8 2.00 -16.34 -18.89
CA TYR A 8 1.76 -17.52 -18.07
C TYR A 8 2.73 -18.66 -18.37
N GLU A 9 3.01 -18.94 -19.65
CA GLU A 9 3.99 -19.95 -20.03
C GLU A 9 5.41 -19.56 -19.59
N ALA A 10 5.83 -18.32 -19.84
CA ALA A 10 7.14 -17.84 -19.41
C ALA A 10 7.32 -17.89 -17.89
N LEU A 11 6.28 -17.57 -17.11
CA LEU A 11 6.31 -17.63 -15.65
C LEU A 11 6.60 -19.04 -15.11
N LYS A 12 6.28 -20.11 -15.86
CA LYS A 12 6.57 -21.49 -15.40
C LYS A 12 8.06 -21.75 -15.21
N GLU A 13 8.91 -21.10 -16.01
CA GLU A 13 10.36 -21.26 -15.93
C GLU A 13 10.95 -20.69 -14.63
N PHE A 14 10.26 -19.71 -14.02
CA PHE A 14 10.68 -19.04 -12.79
C PHE A 14 10.08 -19.66 -11.52
N ARG A 15 9.23 -20.70 -11.63
CA ARG A 15 8.51 -21.24 -10.47
C ARG A 15 9.44 -21.96 -9.49
N THR A 16 9.37 -21.56 -8.23
CA THR A 16 10.17 -22.14 -7.14
C THR A 16 9.38 -22.81 -6.03
N ALA A 17 8.04 -22.77 -6.08
CA ALA A 17 7.14 -23.18 -5.00
C ALA A 17 7.51 -24.53 -4.34
N ASP A 18 7.71 -25.56 -5.15
CA ASP A 18 7.98 -26.93 -4.67
C ASP A 18 9.33 -27.11 -3.97
N ARG A 19 10.25 -26.14 -4.12
CA ARG A 19 11.63 -26.23 -3.63
C ARG A 19 12.03 -25.06 -2.74
N TRP A 20 11.17 -24.08 -2.58
CA TRP A 20 11.51 -22.86 -1.85
C TRP A 20 11.85 -23.17 -0.39
N LEU A 21 10.97 -23.90 0.30
CA LEU A 21 11.17 -24.23 1.71
C LEU A 21 12.44 -25.07 1.94
N ASP A 22 12.72 -26.04 1.08
CA ASP A 22 13.90 -26.90 1.19
C ASP A 22 15.21 -26.10 1.09
N ARG A 23 15.22 -25.02 0.29
CA ARG A 23 16.37 -24.11 0.17
C ARG A 23 16.53 -23.24 1.41
N HIS A 24 15.44 -22.74 1.98
CA HIS A 24 15.45 -21.74 3.05
C HIS A 24 15.43 -22.30 4.47
N GLN A 25 15.09 -23.58 4.64
CA GLN A 25 15.05 -24.19 5.97
C GLN A 25 16.42 -24.13 6.68
N THR A 26 17.52 -24.23 5.92
CA THR A 26 18.88 -24.10 6.48
C THR A 26 19.11 -22.69 7.03
N ASP A 27 18.79 -21.65 6.25
CA ASP A 27 18.99 -20.26 6.66
C ASP A 27 18.10 -19.89 7.86
N ILE A 28 16.84 -20.35 7.86
CA ILE A 28 15.94 -20.20 9.01
C ILE A 28 16.50 -20.92 10.25
N SER A 29 17.13 -22.09 10.09
CA SER A 29 17.68 -22.86 11.21
C SER A 29 18.86 -22.16 11.89
N GLN A 30 19.63 -21.34 11.15
CA GLN A 30 20.78 -20.56 11.62
C GLN A 30 20.37 -19.30 12.40
N LEU A 31 19.11 -18.89 12.34
CA LEU A 31 18.62 -17.75 13.11
C LEU A 31 18.67 -18.03 14.62
N PRO A 32 18.89 -17.00 15.45
CA PRO A 32 18.67 -17.09 16.90
C PRO A 32 17.27 -17.64 17.19
N GLU A 33 17.13 -18.43 18.26
CA GLU A 33 15.89 -19.15 18.59
C GLU A 33 14.63 -18.28 18.53
N THR A 34 14.69 -17.09 19.12
CA THR A 34 13.56 -16.14 19.16
C THR A 34 13.19 -15.61 17.76
N LEU A 35 14.15 -15.46 16.85
CA LEU A 35 13.91 -14.99 15.47
C LEU A 35 13.47 -16.15 14.57
N ARG A 36 14.03 -17.33 14.78
CA ARG A 36 13.65 -18.56 14.07
C ARG A 36 12.19 -18.91 14.26
N GLU A 37 11.68 -18.80 15.49
CA GLU A 37 10.26 -19.00 15.78
C GLU A 37 9.36 -18.02 15.01
N ILE A 38 9.75 -16.75 14.94
CA ILE A 38 9.01 -15.72 14.20
C ILE A 38 9.02 -16.03 12.70
N ALA A 39 10.17 -16.42 12.15
CA ALA A 39 10.30 -16.81 10.75
C ALA A 39 9.40 -18.01 10.40
N TRP A 40 9.34 -19.04 11.27
CA TRP A 40 8.42 -20.16 11.08
C TRP A 40 6.96 -19.75 11.19
N ALA A 41 6.62 -18.87 12.12
CA ALA A 41 5.26 -18.43 12.32
C ALA A 41 4.73 -17.58 11.14
N LEU A 42 5.59 -16.78 10.49
CA LEU A 42 5.26 -16.11 9.22
C LEU A 42 4.86 -17.10 8.11
N LEU A 43 5.44 -18.30 8.11
CA LEU A 43 5.12 -19.40 7.21
C LEU A 43 3.90 -20.25 7.64
N GLY A 44 3.20 -19.87 8.72
CA GLY A 44 2.10 -20.65 9.28
C GLY A 44 2.55 -21.97 9.92
N ARG A 45 3.80 -22.02 10.39
CA ARG A 45 4.43 -23.21 11.01
C ARG A 45 4.73 -22.95 12.48
N ASN A 46 4.71 -24.02 13.28
CA ASN A 46 5.12 -23.94 14.69
C ASN A 46 6.65 -23.75 14.82
N ALA A 47 7.13 -23.58 16.06
CA ALA A 47 8.56 -23.39 16.35
C ALA A 47 9.50 -24.49 15.79
N ASN A 48 8.95 -25.69 15.53
CA ASN A 48 9.67 -26.83 14.97
C ASN A 48 9.56 -26.91 13.43
N GLY A 49 8.96 -25.92 12.77
CA GLY A 49 8.76 -25.88 11.32
C GLY A 49 7.62 -26.76 10.81
N GLN A 50 6.76 -27.30 11.68
CA GLN A 50 5.64 -28.15 11.29
C GLN A 50 4.38 -27.34 10.99
N THR A 51 3.61 -27.75 10.00
CA THR A 51 2.36 -27.09 9.60
C THR A 51 1.32 -27.15 10.74
N VAL A 52 0.66 -26.03 11.01
CA VAL A 52 -0.39 -25.93 12.03
C VAL A 52 -1.75 -25.88 11.35
N SER A 53 -2.64 -26.83 11.64
CA SER A 53 -3.94 -26.96 10.95
C SER A 53 -5.10 -26.23 11.62
N TRP A 54 -5.07 -25.98 12.94
CA TRP A 54 -6.23 -25.51 13.70
C TRP A 54 -6.00 -24.19 14.45
N ASP A 55 -4.76 -23.69 14.47
CA ASP A 55 -4.34 -22.61 15.36
C ASP A 55 -3.60 -21.46 14.65
N VAL A 56 -3.80 -21.35 13.33
CA VAL A 56 -3.10 -20.38 12.47
C VAL A 56 -3.42 -18.94 12.89
N ARG A 57 -4.63 -18.65 13.38
CA ARG A 57 -4.98 -17.29 13.84
C ARG A 57 -4.26 -16.88 15.12
N GLU A 58 -4.15 -17.79 16.08
CA GLU A 58 -3.43 -17.49 17.33
C GLU A 58 -1.94 -17.33 17.04
N LEU A 59 -1.38 -18.22 16.20
CA LEU A 59 0.00 -18.13 15.72
C LEU A 59 0.27 -16.79 15.02
N ILE A 60 -0.60 -16.36 14.10
CA ILE A 60 -0.48 -15.05 13.44
C ILE A 60 -0.55 -13.92 14.46
N SER A 61 -1.50 -13.96 15.40
CA SER A 61 -1.65 -12.92 16.44
C SER A 61 -0.39 -12.81 17.32
N GLN A 62 0.21 -13.93 17.73
CA GLN A 62 1.47 -13.94 18.47
C GLN A 62 2.64 -13.41 17.62
N THR A 63 2.67 -13.76 16.33
CA THR A 63 3.70 -13.28 15.37
C THR A 63 3.63 -11.77 15.16
N VAL A 64 2.41 -11.23 15.04
CA VAL A 64 2.12 -9.81 14.87
C VAL A 64 2.83 -9.01 15.96
N ASN A 65 2.59 -9.33 17.24
CA ASN A 65 3.19 -8.58 18.35
C ASN A 65 4.73 -8.67 18.34
N ARG A 66 5.27 -9.87 18.14
CA ARG A 66 6.72 -10.12 18.19
C ARG A 66 7.49 -9.38 17.09
N LEU A 67 6.99 -9.33 15.86
CA LEU A 67 7.70 -8.67 14.74
C LEU A 67 7.82 -7.15 14.94
N THR A 68 6.87 -6.53 15.66
CA THR A 68 6.95 -5.10 16.03
C THR A 68 7.85 -4.79 17.20
N GLU A 69 8.03 -5.72 18.12
CA GLU A 69 8.82 -5.50 19.34
C GLU A 69 10.33 -5.64 19.11
N ILE A 70 10.74 -6.37 18.07
CA ILE A 70 12.14 -6.57 17.74
C ILE A 70 12.73 -5.38 16.97
N SER A 71 14.06 -5.23 17.05
CA SER A 71 14.79 -4.17 16.34
C SER A 71 14.76 -4.37 14.82
N GLU A 72 15.03 -3.31 14.08
CA GLU A 72 15.24 -3.37 12.62
C GLU A 72 16.30 -4.39 12.24
N GLN A 73 17.47 -4.38 12.91
CA GLN A 73 18.53 -5.35 12.67
C GLN A 73 18.09 -6.81 12.89
N ALA A 74 17.21 -7.06 13.86
CA ALA A 74 16.66 -8.38 14.11
C ALA A 74 15.64 -8.80 13.03
N ARG A 75 14.74 -7.88 12.61
CA ARG A 75 13.84 -8.14 11.46
C ARG A 75 14.61 -8.37 10.18
N SER A 76 15.66 -7.60 9.90
CA SER A 76 16.47 -7.78 8.70
C SER A 76 17.10 -9.17 8.63
N GLN A 77 17.52 -9.77 9.75
CA GLN A 77 18.00 -11.16 9.76
C GLN A 77 16.90 -12.14 9.32
N ILE A 78 15.67 -11.98 9.82
CA ILE A 78 14.52 -12.78 9.39
C ILE A 78 14.27 -12.57 7.90
N PHE A 79 14.25 -11.32 7.42
CA PHE A 79 13.96 -11.03 6.03
C PHE A 79 15.07 -11.49 5.08
N VAL A 80 16.34 -11.48 5.47
CA VAL A 80 17.42 -12.09 4.68
C VAL A 80 17.21 -13.58 4.52
N ALA A 81 16.80 -14.28 5.58
CA ALA A 81 16.52 -15.72 5.52
C ALA A 81 15.23 -16.08 4.76
N LEU A 82 14.28 -15.16 4.60
CA LEU A 82 13.00 -15.40 3.90
C LEU A 82 12.92 -14.75 2.51
N PHE A 83 13.80 -13.79 2.21
CA PHE A 83 13.71 -12.97 0.99
C PHE A 83 15.11 -12.58 0.50
N PRO A 84 16.00 -13.54 0.20
CA PRO A 84 17.43 -13.25 -0.01
C PRO A 84 17.71 -12.18 -1.08
N HIS A 85 16.86 -12.06 -2.11
CA HIS A 85 17.04 -11.12 -3.21
C HIS A 85 16.37 -9.76 -3.00
N ILE A 86 15.45 -9.63 -2.04
CA ILE A 86 14.66 -8.41 -1.83
C ILE A 86 14.56 -7.97 -0.37
N ALA A 87 15.29 -8.61 0.56
CA ALA A 87 15.20 -8.35 1.99
C ALA A 87 15.31 -6.87 2.40
N PRO A 88 16.22 -6.06 1.83
CA PRO A 88 16.28 -4.63 2.13
C PRO A 88 14.98 -3.89 1.78
N TYR A 89 14.36 -4.23 0.64
CA TYR A 89 13.09 -3.64 0.21
C TYR A 89 11.90 -4.14 1.02
N VAL A 90 11.97 -5.35 1.55
CA VAL A 90 10.94 -5.87 2.47
C VAL A 90 10.99 -5.13 3.81
N GLU A 91 12.18 -4.90 4.39
CA GLU A 91 12.32 -4.08 5.61
C GLU A 91 11.87 -2.64 5.34
N LEU A 92 12.30 -2.04 4.24
CA LEU A 92 11.90 -0.67 3.91
C LEU A 92 10.40 -0.57 3.65
N GLY A 93 9.78 -1.57 3.01
CA GLY A 93 8.33 -1.66 2.86
C GLY A 93 7.61 -1.83 4.19
N TRP A 94 8.18 -2.59 5.13
CA TRP A 94 7.67 -2.69 6.50
C TRP A 94 7.68 -1.33 7.21
N GLN A 95 8.76 -0.55 7.06
CA GLN A 95 8.83 0.81 7.60
C GLN A 95 7.86 1.76 6.91
N LEU A 96 7.74 1.66 5.59
CA LEU A 96 6.87 2.49 4.76
C LEU A 96 5.39 2.41 5.19
N HIS A 97 4.93 1.24 5.64
CA HIS A 97 3.59 1.05 6.20
C HIS A 97 3.30 1.92 7.44
N GLN A 98 4.31 2.53 8.09
CA GLN A 98 4.08 3.54 9.13
C GLN A 98 3.37 4.78 8.58
N ARG A 99 3.59 5.12 7.31
CA ARG A 99 3.02 6.29 6.63
C ARG A 99 1.73 5.97 5.86
N LEU A 100 1.42 4.69 5.67
CA LEU A 100 0.23 4.24 4.94
C LEU A 100 -1.00 4.20 5.85
N PRO A 101 -2.22 4.20 5.28
CA PRO A 101 -3.43 3.97 6.05
C PRO A 101 -3.36 2.66 6.85
N TYR A 102 -3.88 2.65 8.08
CA TYR A 102 -3.80 1.46 8.93
C TYR A 102 -4.83 0.38 8.57
N GLN A 103 -5.81 0.70 7.72
CA GLN A 103 -6.84 -0.23 7.23
C GLN A 103 -6.73 -0.40 5.72
N SER A 104 -7.00 -1.62 5.26
CA SER A 104 -7.04 -1.96 3.82
C SER A 104 -8.41 -1.69 3.15
N TYR A 105 -9.38 -1.12 3.87
CA TYR A 105 -10.75 -0.91 3.39
C TYR A 105 -11.18 0.56 3.42
N GLY A 106 -10.64 1.33 2.48
CA GLY A 106 -11.27 2.51 1.89
C GLY A 106 -11.03 3.84 2.59
N LYS A 107 -10.79 3.88 3.90
CA LYS A 107 -10.53 5.15 4.59
C LYS A 107 -9.03 5.43 4.67
N PRO A 108 -8.55 6.58 4.15
CA PRO A 108 -7.12 6.93 4.15
C PRO A 108 -6.64 7.44 5.52
N PHE A 109 -7.09 6.79 6.60
CA PHE A 109 -6.76 7.16 7.96
C PHE A 109 -5.46 6.49 8.39
N ARG A 110 -4.60 7.27 9.04
CA ARG A 110 -3.27 6.83 9.49
C ARG A 110 -3.25 6.65 10.99
N ALA A 111 -2.37 5.81 11.48
CA ALA A 111 -2.14 5.61 12.91
C ALA A 111 -0.69 5.95 13.21
N ARG A 112 -0.43 7.24 13.50
CA ARG A 112 0.91 7.73 13.84
C ARG A 112 1.19 7.57 15.33
N SER A 113 0.16 7.73 16.17
CA SER A 113 0.23 7.45 17.60
C SER A 113 0.47 5.96 17.89
N GLU A 114 1.19 5.66 18.98
CA GLU A 114 1.41 4.30 19.50
C GLU A 114 0.11 3.63 19.97
N ALA A 115 -0.96 4.38 20.18
CA ALA A 115 -2.22 3.86 20.73
C ALA A 115 -2.99 2.91 19.79
N ILE A 116 -2.74 2.88 18.48
CA ILE A 116 -3.28 1.85 17.54
C ILE A 116 -2.16 0.99 16.98
N THR A 117 -1.34 0.42 17.86
CA THR A 117 -0.25 -0.48 17.41
C THR A 117 -0.83 -1.76 16.76
N GLY A 118 -1.86 -2.38 17.34
CA GLY A 118 -2.39 -3.67 16.88
C GLY A 118 -2.86 -3.71 15.42
N ALA A 119 -3.78 -2.82 15.01
CA ALA A 119 -4.32 -2.85 13.63
C ALA A 119 -3.27 -2.52 12.57
N ARG A 120 -2.37 -1.57 12.88
CA ARG A 120 -1.25 -1.21 12.00
C ARG A 120 -0.28 -2.38 11.84
N THR A 121 0.04 -3.06 12.93
CA THR A 121 0.93 -4.23 12.90
C THR A 121 0.33 -5.38 12.10
N GLU A 122 -0.96 -5.63 12.28
CA GLU A 122 -1.65 -6.69 11.57
C GLU A 122 -1.59 -6.48 10.04
N THR A 123 -1.81 -5.25 9.57
CA THR A 123 -1.69 -4.91 8.14
C THR A 123 -0.28 -5.18 7.60
N ARG A 124 0.77 -4.86 8.38
CA ARG A 124 2.16 -5.12 7.95
C ARG A 124 2.50 -6.59 7.89
N VAL A 125 2.11 -7.36 8.91
CA VAL A 125 2.38 -8.80 8.94
C VAL A 125 1.67 -9.50 7.80
N ARG A 126 0.39 -9.14 7.54
CA ARG A 126 -0.35 -9.64 6.37
C ARG A 126 0.35 -9.28 5.06
N TRP A 127 0.88 -8.06 4.94
CA TRP A 127 1.65 -7.67 3.75
C TRP A 127 2.93 -8.52 3.60
N VAL A 128 3.72 -8.71 4.66
CA VAL A 128 4.92 -9.57 4.63
C VAL A 128 4.56 -11.00 4.23
N GLN A 129 3.49 -11.56 4.80
CA GLN A 129 3.02 -12.91 4.46
C GLN A 129 2.57 -13.01 3.00
N ALA A 130 1.92 -11.96 2.46
CA ALA A 130 1.52 -11.94 1.06
C ALA A 130 2.72 -11.82 0.11
N ILE A 131 3.72 -11.00 0.44
CA ILE A 131 5.00 -10.97 -0.29
C ILE A 131 5.70 -12.32 -0.21
N LEU A 132 5.64 -12.99 0.94
CA LEU A 132 6.20 -14.34 1.13
C LEU A 132 5.52 -15.38 0.25
N SER A 133 4.20 -15.36 0.13
CA SER A 133 3.47 -16.24 -0.80
C SER A 133 3.87 -16.00 -2.26
N ILE A 134 4.11 -14.74 -2.65
CA ILE A 134 4.59 -14.43 -4.01
C ILE A 134 6.05 -14.89 -4.21
N THR A 135 6.90 -14.68 -3.20
CA THR A 135 8.34 -15.00 -3.26
C THR A 135 8.58 -16.51 -3.24
N GLN A 136 7.77 -17.27 -2.51
CA GLN A 136 7.80 -18.74 -2.57
C GLN A 136 7.59 -19.24 -3.99
N GLU A 137 6.69 -18.56 -4.71
CA GLU A 137 6.28 -18.98 -6.04
C GLU A 137 7.27 -18.53 -7.09
N TYR A 138 7.81 -17.31 -6.96
CA TYR A 138 8.77 -16.70 -7.88
C TYR A 138 9.86 -15.98 -7.09
N GLU A 139 10.88 -16.69 -6.64
CA GLU A 139 12.01 -16.06 -5.94
C GLU A 139 12.93 -15.34 -6.94
N GLN A 140 12.79 -14.02 -7.02
CA GLN A 140 13.48 -13.16 -8.00
C GLN A 140 13.91 -11.83 -7.36
N ASP A 141 14.68 -11.03 -8.09
CA ASP A 141 15.08 -9.69 -7.65
C ASP A 141 13.99 -8.62 -7.89
N ILE A 142 14.27 -7.40 -7.42
CA ILE A 142 13.31 -6.30 -7.48
C ILE A 142 13.03 -5.78 -8.89
N GLU A 143 14.01 -5.84 -9.80
CA GLU A 143 13.84 -5.41 -11.19
C GLU A 143 12.90 -6.38 -11.91
N TRP A 144 13.07 -7.68 -11.66
CA TRP A 144 12.17 -8.70 -12.16
C TRP A 144 10.73 -8.47 -11.67
N TYR A 145 10.52 -8.20 -10.39
CA TYR A 145 9.18 -7.88 -9.89
C TYR A 145 8.60 -6.61 -10.52
N ALA A 146 9.41 -5.58 -10.78
CA ALA A 146 8.95 -4.36 -11.45
C ALA A 146 8.42 -4.64 -12.87
N VAL A 147 9.04 -5.59 -13.57
CA VAL A 147 8.64 -6.02 -14.91
C VAL A 147 7.43 -6.96 -14.88
N TRP A 148 7.44 -7.95 -13.99
CA TRP A 148 6.49 -9.08 -14.04
C TRP A 148 5.26 -8.91 -13.17
N ALA A 149 5.20 -7.90 -12.29
CA ALA A 149 4.11 -7.70 -11.35
C ALA A 149 2.72 -7.80 -12.01
N ALA A 150 2.52 -7.21 -13.18
CA ALA A 150 1.25 -7.24 -13.91
C ALA A 150 0.73 -8.64 -14.30
N HIS A 151 1.59 -9.65 -14.25
CA HIS A 151 1.29 -11.04 -14.62
C HIS A 151 1.20 -11.97 -13.41
N ILE A 152 1.45 -11.44 -12.21
CA ILE A 152 1.41 -12.17 -10.93
C ILE A 152 0.04 -11.97 -10.28
N TRP A 153 -0.49 -13.04 -9.68
CA TRP A 153 -1.74 -12.94 -8.94
C TRP A 153 -1.55 -12.08 -7.68
N GLN A 154 -2.53 -11.22 -7.36
CA GLN A 154 -2.41 -10.19 -6.32
C GLN A 154 -1.27 -9.18 -6.54
N GLN A 155 -0.96 -8.86 -7.81
CA GLN A 155 -0.01 -7.82 -8.23
C GLN A 155 -0.03 -6.53 -7.39
N ASP A 156 -1.22 -6.10 -6.95
CA ASP A 156 -1.48 -4.90 -6.16
C ASP A 156 -0.59 -4.81 -4.91
N ILE A 157 -0.27 -5.96 -4.30
CA ILE A 157 0.55 -6.11 -3.09
C ILE A 157 2.01 -5.73 -3.34
N LEU A 158 2.51 -6.02 -4.55
CA LEU A 158 3.86 -5.64 -4.98
C LEU A 158 4.01 -4.12 -5.12
N GLY A 159 2.90 -3.37 -5.21
CA GLY A 159 2.95 -1.91 -5.31
C GLY A 159 3.71 -1.25 -4.16
N ILE A 160 3.56 -1.75 -2.93
CA ILE A 160 4.27 -1.21 -1.75
C ILE A 160 5.74 -1.65 -1.73
N LEU A 161 6.03 -2.88 -2.15
CA LEU A 161 7.42 -3.36 -2.27
C LEU A 161 8.20 -2.51 -3.30
N LEU A 162 7.59 -2.24 -4.44
CA LEU A 162 8.16 -1.42 -5.50
C LEU A 162 8.24 0.07 -5.12
N ALA A 163 7.29 0.57 -4.31
CA ALA A 163 7.41 1.89 -3.70
C ALA A 163 8.63 1.96 -2.77
N ALA A 164 8.83 0.94 -1.93
CA ALA A 164 10.00 0.84 -1.06
C ALA A 164 11.30 0.79 -1.87
N ALA A 165 11.32 0.07 -2.99
CA ALA A 165 12.47 0.07 -3.89
C ALA A 165 12.80 1.46 -4.47
N ILE A 166 11.80 2.28 -4.77
CA ILE A 166 12.00 3.68 -5.18
C ILE A 166 12.55 4.53 -4.03
N GLU A 167 12.04 4.32 -2.81
CA GLU A 167 12.46 5.04 -1.58
C GLU A 167 13.88 4.67 -1.12
N ALA A 168 14.39 3.50 -1.50
CA ALA A 168 15.70 3.02 -1.06
C ALA A 168 16.85 3.97 -1.46
N GLY A 169 16.70 4.72 -2.55
CA GLY A 169 17.70 5.66 -3.03
C GLY A 169 19.01 4.99 -3.46
N ASP A 170 18.96 3.70 -3.80
CA ASP A 170 20.11 2.93 -4.22
C ASP A 170 20.24 2.87 -5.75
N SER A 171 21.21 2.10 -6.26
CA SER A 171 21.46 1.98 -7.70
C SER A 171 20.31 1.35 -8.50
N LEU A 172 19.35 0.69 -7.84
CA LEU A 172 18.20 0.01 -8.45
C LEU A 172 16.95 0.89 -8.44
N SER A 173 16.86 1.86 -7.54
CA SER A 173 15.69 2.74 -7.38
C SER A 173 15.25 3.43 -8.67
N ASP A 174 16.18 4.01 -9.43
CA ASP A 174 15.87 4.66 -10.71
C ASP A 174 15.44 3.67 -11.78
N ARG A 175 16.04 2.47 -11.82
CA ARG A 175 15.67 1.43 -12.80
C ARG A 175 14.27 0.90 -12.57
N VAL A 176 13.90 0.69 -11.30
CA VAL A 176 12.53 0.31 -10.92
C VAL A 176 11.55 1.43 -11.31
N PHE A 177 11.88 2.68 -10.98
CA PHE A 177 11.04 3.83 -11.33
C PHE A 177 10.82 3.95 -12.84
N ASP A 178 11.88 3.90 -13.65
CA ASP A 178 11.82 3.98 -15.11
C ASP A 178 11.06 2.80 -15.73
N THR A 179 11.23 1.60 -15.17
CA THR A 179 10.47 0.41 -15.58
C THR A 179 8.98 0.65 -15.39
N LEU A 180 8.57 1.18 -14.22
CA LEU A 180 7.17 1.47 -13.92
C LEU A 180 6.59 2.56 -14.85
N LEU A 181 7.37 3.59 -15.18
CA LEU A 181 6.96 4.60 -16.17
C LEU A 181 6.76 3.98 -17.56
N THR A 182 7.70 3.15 -17.99
CA THR A 182 7.65 2.43 -19.27
C THR A 182 6.44 1.48 -19.34
N CYS A 183 6.16 0.76 -18.25
CA CYS A 183 4.97 -0.07 -18.09
C CYS A 183 3.67 0.75 -18.18
N ALA A 184 3.62 1.91 -17.52
CA ALA A 184 2.45 2.79 -17.55
C ALA A 184 2.17 3.39 -18.94
N ARG A 185 3.21 3.66 -19.72
CA ARG A 185 3.08 4.11 -21.12
C ARG A 185 2.70 2.98 -22.08
N GLY A 186 2.76 1.72 -21.64
CA GLY A 186 2.55 0.54 -22.49
C GLY A 186 3.73 0.26 -23.44
N GLU A 187 4.90 0.82 -23.14
CA GLU A 187 6.10 0.73 -23.97
C GLU A 187 6.99 -0.46 -23.59
N HIS A 188 6.72 -1.10 -22.45
CA HIS A 188 7.51 -2.24 -21.99
C HIS A 188 7.14 -3.51 -22.77
N GLU A 189 8.14 -4.31 -23.17
CA GLU A 189 7.91 -5.54 -23.92
C GLU A 189 7.10 -6.55 -23.11
N ILE A 190 7.45 -6.75 -21.83
CA ILE A 190 6.79 -7.68 -20.91
C ILE A 190 5.77 -7.00 -20.00
N GLY A 191 6.22 -6.06 -19.17
CA GLY A 191 5.41 -5.39 -18.16
C GLY A 191 4.24 -4.59 -18.74
N ALA A 192 3.27 -4.33 -17.86
CA ALA A 192 2.00 -3.74 -18.21
C ALA A 192 1.48 -2.83 -17.10
N MET A 193 0.64 -1.86 -17.49
CA MET A 193 -0.03 -0.99 -16.53
C MET A 193 -0.96 -1.78 -15.61
N GLY A 194 -0.95 -1.44 -14.32
CA GLY A 194 -1.84 -2.00 -13.31
C GLY A 194 -1.79 -1.20 -12.00
N LYS A 195 -2.56 -1.63 -10.99
CA LYS A 195 -2.61 -0.95 -9.69
C LYS A 195 -1.28 -0.98 -8.93
N HIS A 196 -0.43 -1.97 -9.20
CA HIS A 196 0.93 -1.99 -8.65
C HIS A 196 1.70 -0.74 -9.10
N VAL A 197 1.61 -0.36 -10.39
CA VAL A 197 2.27 0.84 -10.92
C VAL A 197 1.74 2.12 -10.27
N THR A 198 0.41 2.29 -10.22
CA THR A 198 -0.18 3.51 -9.64
C THR A 198 0.13 3.63 -8.15
N ARG A 199 -0.01 2.51 -7.41
CA ARG A 199 0.33 2.45 -5.99
C ARG A 199 1.81 2.78 -5.76
N SER A 200 2.72 2.18 -6.52
CA SER A 200 4.16 2.45 -6.36
C SER A 200 4.50 3.92 -6.55
N LEU A 201 4.02 4.51 -7.64
CA LEU A 201 4.33 5.90 -8.00
C LEU A 201 3.66 6.91 -7.07
N LEU A 202 2.47 6.60 -6.53
CA LEU A 202 1.75 7.49 -5.59
C LEU A 202 2.22 7.36 -4.14
N VAL A 203 2.71 6.19 -3.74
CA VAL A 203 3.19 5.93 -2.36
C VAL A 203 4.60 6.47 -2.16
N ALA A 204 5.50 6.25 -3.13
CA ALA A 204 6.88 6.70 -3.02
C ALA A 204 6.97 8.23 -2.93
N SER A 205 7.91 8.74 -2.14
CA SER A 205 8.21 10.16 -1.93
C SER A 205 9.00 10.75 -3.10
N ARG A 206 8.46 10.59 -4.32
CA ARG A 206 9.08 11.02 -5.57
C ARG A 206 8.08 11.85 -6.41
N PRO A 207 8.12 13.19 -6.32
CA PRO A 207 7.15 14.08 -6.97
C PRO A 207 7.00 13.90 -8.49
N GLU A 208 8.03 13.42 -9.17
CA GLU A 208 8.00 13.07 -10.59
C GLU A 208 6.99 11.94 -10.87
N GLY A 209 6.90 10.96 -9.97
CA GLY A 209 5.92 9.88 -10.05
C GLY A 209 4.49 10.39 -9.87
N TRP A 210 4.28 11.30 -8.91
CA TRP A 210 2.96 11.93 -8.69
C TRP A 210 2.53 12.72 -9.91
N THR A 211 3.41 13.56 -10.44
CA THR A 211 3.17 14.37 -11.64
C THR A 211 2.85 13.50 -12.85
N PHE A 212 3.54 12.37 -13.01
CA PHE A 212 3.25 11.41 -14.05
C PHE A 212 1.84 10.82 -13.93
N ILE A 213 1.43 10.38 -12.73
CA ILE A 213 0.08 9.83 -12.49
C ILE A 213 -1.02 10.88 -12.67
N GLU A 214 -0.79 12.12 -12.25
CA GLU A 214 -1.71 13.25 -12.47
C GLU A 214 -1.98 13.45 -13.97
N ASN A 215 -0.91 13.55 -14.77
CA ASN A 215 -1.01 13.69 -16.22
C ASN A 215 -1.72 12.48 -16.85
N LEU A 216 -1.42 11.27 -16.38
CA LEU A 216 -2.06 10.05 -16.85
C LEU A 216 -3.56 10.03 -16.55
N LEU A 217 -3.99 10.51 -15.37
CA LEU A 217 -5.40 10.59 -15.00
C LEU A 217 -6.16 11.61 -15.87
N ILE A 218 -5.56 12.77 -16.15
CA ILE A 218 -6.14 13.75 -17.09
C ILE A 218 -6.27 13.12 -18.49
N ALA A 219 -5.23 12.43 -18.95
CA ALA A 219 -5.20 11.81 -20.28
C ALA A 219 -6.15 10.60 -20.40
N ALA A 220 -6.51 9.94 -19.30
CA ALA A 220 -7.34 8.74 -19.32
C ALA A 220 -8.69 8.96 -20.02
N GLN A 221 -9.29 10.16 -19.95
CA GLN A 221 -10.50 10.55 -20.69
C GLN A 221 -11.62 9.49 -20.72
N ARG A 222 -11.70 8.63 -21.74
CA ARG A 222 -12.71 7.55 -21.88
C ARG A 222 -12.23 6.16 -21.44
N GLN A 223 -10.97 6.02 -21.03
CA GLN A 223 -10.37 4.78 -20.54
C GLN A 223 -10.77 4.54 -19.08
N GLU A 224 -11.98 4.02 -18.87
CA GLU A 224 -12.53 3.84 -17.52
C GLU A 224 -11.69 2.90 -16.66
N GLY A 225 -11.14 1.82 -17.23
CA GLY A 225 -10.28 0.89 -16.49
C GLY A 225 -9.00 1.55 -15.96
N LEU A 226 -8.35 2.39 -16.77
CA LEU A 226 -7.18 3.17 -16.34
C LEU A 226 -7.54 4.17 -15.25
N ARG A 227 -8.65 4.90 -15.43
CA ARG A 227 -9.13 5.86 -14.45
C ARG A 227 -9.40 5.17 -13.10
N GLN A 228 -10.08 4.03 -13.13
CA GLN A 228 -10.37 3.24 -11.93
C GLN A 228 -9.08 2.75 -11.27
N ALA A 229 -8.12 2.22 -12.02
CA ALA A 229 -6.85 1.75 -11.48
C ALA A 229 -6.09 2.85 -10.71
N ILE A 230 -6.07 4.08 -11.26
CA ILE A 230 -5.47 5.24 -10.58
C ILE A 230 -6.27 5.62 -9.34
N LEU A 231 -7.57 5.86 -9.49
CA LEU A 231 -8.44 6.37 -8.42
C LEU A 231 -8.51 5.44 -7.20
N GLU A 232 -8.50 4.12 -7.41
CA GLU A 232 -8.55 3.10 -6.35
C GLU A 232 -7.22 2.90 -5.61
N THR A 233 -6.20 3.72 -5.89
CA THR A 233 -4.91 3.69 -5.18
C THR A 233 -4.57 5.02 -4.51
N ILE A 234 -5.42 6.05 -4.68
CA ILE A 234 -5.18 7.39 -4.13
C ILE A 234 -5.25 7.40 -2.60
N ASP A 235 -6.15 6.61 -2.00
CA ASP A 235 -6.32 6.53 -0.55
C ASP A 235 -5.07 6.02 0.18
N GLU A 236 -4.26 5.20 -0.49
CA GLU A 236 -2.99 4.71 0.05
C GLU A 236 -1.80 5.63 -0.25
N ALA A 237 -1.99 6.68 -1.05
CA ALA A 237 -0.91 7.53 -1.53
C ALA A 237 -0.15 8.26 -0.41
N HIS A 238 1.04 8.78 -0.76
CA HIS A 238 1.74 9.76 0.06
C HIS A 238 0.80 10.91 0.45
N PRO A 239 0.84 11.43 1.70
CA PRO A 239 -0.07 12.50 2.14
C PRO A 239 -0.08 13.74 1.24
N GLU A 240 1.06 14.08 0.64
CA GLU A 240 1.14 15.18 -0.33
C GLU A 240 0.58 14.79 -1.69
N ALA A 241 0.85 13.57 -2.17
CA ALA A 241 0.27 13.06 -3.41
C ALA A 241 -1.27 13.00 -3.33
N PHE A 242 -1.83 12.56 -2.21
CA PHE A 242 -3.28 12.59 -1.97
C PHE A 242 -3.86 13.99 -2.14
N ARG A 243 -3.25 15.00 -1.48
CA ARG A 243 -3.69 16.41 -1.59
C ARG A 243 -3.63 16.90 -3.04
N ARG A 244 -2.54 16.59 -3.75
CA ARG A 244 -2.38 16.96 -5.16
C ARG A 244 -3.43 16.29 -6.06
N MET A 245 -3.72 15.01 -5.84
CA MET A 245 -4.76 14.29 -6.58
C MET A 245 -6.17 14.84 -6.31
N VAL A 246 -6.48 15.22 -5.06
CA VAL A 246 -7.74 15.89 -4.72
C VAL A 246 -7.86 17.25 -5.42
N LYS A 247 -6.79 18.05 -5.44
CA LYS A 247 -6.74 19.32 -6.21
C LYS A 247 -7.01 19.07 -7.69
N LEU A 248 -6.31 18.11 -8.30
CA LEU A 248 -6.48 17.74 -9.70
C LEU A 248 -7.92 17.35 -10.03
N ILE A 249 -8.55 16.55 -9.16
CA ILE A 249 -9.96 16.13 -9.32
C ILE A 249 -10.91 17.32 -9.34
N LEU A 250 -10.67 18.30 -8.45
CA LEU A 250 -11.46 19.53 -8.36
C LEU A 250 -11.22 20.48 -9.54
N GLU A 251 -9.96 20.66 -9.94
CA GLU A 251 -9.54 21.58 -11.02
C GLU A 251 -10.03 21.12 -12.39
N HIS A 252 -9.99 19.81 -12.66
CA HIS A 252 -10.39 19.25 -13.95
C HIS A 252 -11.84 18.76 -14.01
N ASP A 253 -12.65 19.04 -12.97
CA ASP A 253 -14.04 18.57 -12.82
C ASP A 253 -14.17 17.05 -13.03
N LEU A 254 -13.26 16.26 -12.44
CA LEU A 254 -13.22 14.82 -12.66
C LEU A 254 -14.36 14.09 -11.94
N LEU A 255 -15.02 14.72 -10.97
CA LEU A 255 -16.24 14.20 -10.33
C LEU A 255 -17.42 14.03 -11.30
N ARG A 256 -17.34 14.57 -12.52
CA ARG A 256 -18.33 14.27 -13.59
C ARG A 256 -18.32 12.81 -14.01
N PHE A 257 -17.22 12.09 -13.76
CA PHE A 257 -17.12 10.66 -14.03
C PHE A 257 -17.58 9.85 -12.83
N SER A 258 -18.43 8.85 -13.06
CA SER A 258 -19.01 8.03 -11.99
C SER A 258 -17.94 7.24 -11.20
N ALA A 259 -16.86 6.76 -11.84
CA ALA A 259 -15.75 6.14 -11.13
C ALA A 259 -15.06 7.08 -10.14
N THR A 260 -14.85 8.34 -10.52
CA THR A 260 -14.24 9.33 -9.62
C THR A 260 -15.10 9.54 -8.39
N LEU A 261 -16.41 9.68 -8.59
CA LEU A 261 -17.33 9.87 -7.47
C LEU A 261 -17.40 8.64 -6.56
N ARG A 262 -17.44 7.42 -7.13
CA ARG A 262 -17.39 6.17 -6.35
C ARG A 262 -16.09 6.01 -5.58
N ALA A 263 -14.95 6.31 -6.18
CA ALA A 263 -13.66 6.25 -5.49
C ALA A 263 -13.60 7.28 -4.36
N THR A 264 -14.06 8.50 -4.65
CA THR A 264 -14.20 9.56 -3.65
C THR A 264 -15.09 9.11 -2.49
N ASP A 265 -16.26 8.53 -2.78
CA ASP A 265 -17.15 8.02 -1.75
C ASP A 265 -16.53 6.89 -0.91
N LYS A 266 -15.69 6.03 -1.49
CA LYS A 266 -14.94 5.04 -0.70
C LYS A 266 -14.02 5.70 0.35
N TRP A 267 -13.41 6.84 0.02
CA TRP A 267 -12.50 7.58 0.92
C TRP A 267 -13.21 8.19 2.13
N PHE A 268 -14.45 8.68 1.93
CA PHE A 268 -15.21 9.37 2.97
C PHE A 268 -16.27 8.47 3.62
N GLY A 269 -16.85 7.53 2.89
CA GLY A 269 -17.93 6.65 3.35
C GLY A 269 -19.22 7.42 3.63
N LEU A 270 -19.59 8.36 2.76
CA LEU A 270 -20.73 9.26 2.93
C LEU A 270 -21.95 8.88 2.06
N GLY A 271 -21.83 7.81 1.27
CA GLY A 271 -22.90 7.26 0.45
C GLY A 271 -23.25 8.14 -0.74
N TRP A 272 -22.27 8.85 -1.33
CA TRP A 272 -22.50 9.75 -2.45
C TRP A 272 -22.83 9.02 -3.74
N ASP A 273 -23.94 9.41 -4.38
CA ASP A 273 -24.27 9.05 -5.75
C ASP A 273 -24.13 10.24 -6.72
N ILE A 274 -24.34 9.98 -8.01
CA ILE A 274 -24.16 10.97 -9.09
C ILE A 274 -25.00 12.25 -8.90
N THR A 275 -26.15 12.16 -8.22
CA THR A 275 -27.02 13.30 -7.92
C THR A 275 -26.39 14.23 -6.87
N GLN A 276 -25.47 13.71 -6.07
CA GLN A 276 -24.77 14.40 -4.99
C GLN A 276 -23.39 14.93 -5.39
N LYS A 277 -23.06 14.99 -6.70
CA LYS A 277 -21.79 15.54 -7.22
C LYS A 277 -21.40 16.87 -6.54
N LYS A 278 -22.33 17.82 -6.42
CA LYS A 278 -22.09 19.14 -5.81
C LYS A 278 -21.73 19.05 -4.32
N VAL A 279 -22.31 18.08 -3.61
CA VAL A 279 -22.04 17.83 -2.19
C VAL A 279 -20.66 17.21 -2.03
N ALA A 280 -20.32 16.22 -2.87
CA ALA A 280 -18.98 15.62 -2.90
C ALA A 280 -17.90 16.66 -3.22
N GLU A 281 -18.13 17.51 -4.22
CA GLU A 281 -17.20 18.59 -4.59
C GLU A 281 -16.98 19.56 -3.42
N ARG A 282 -18.05 20.02 -2.77
CA ARG A 282 -17.94 20.90 -1.59
C ARG A 282 -17.16 20.23 -0.47
N SER A 283 -17.40 18.95 -0.24
CA SER A 283 -16.73 18.18 0.82
C SER A 283 -15.24 18.00 0.54
N LEU A 284 -14.86 17.69 -0.70
CA LEU A 284 -13.45 17.64 -1.12
C LEU A 284 -12.76 18.99 -0.92
N ARG A 285 -13.39 20.11 -1.31
CA ARG A 285 -12.83 21.46 -1.11
C ARG A 285 -12.61 21.76 0.37
N GLN A 286 -13.58 21.39 1.22
CA GLN A 286 -13.47 21.60 2.65
C GLN A 286 -12.35 20.75 3.27
N VAL A 287 -12.29 19.46 2.94
CA VAL A 287 -11.25 18.56 3.43
C VAL A 287 -9.88 19.05 3.04
N LEU A 288 -9.71 19.43 1.76
CA LEU A 288 -8.46 20.02 1.28
C LEU A 288 -8.10 21.28 2.08
N SER A 289 -9.06 22.18 2.31
CA SER A 289 -8.83 23.37 3.13
C SER A 289 -8.42 23.05 4.57
N CYS A 290 -9.02 22.01 5.19
CA CYS A 290 -8.66 21.59 6.55
C CYS A 290 -7.27 20.93 6.60
N LEU A 291 -6.89 20.21 5.54
CA LEU A 291 -5.59 19.55 5.42
C LEU A 291 -4.42 20.53 5.16
N GLU A 292 -4.71 21.76 4.73
CA GLU A 292 -3.71 22.76 4.33
C GLU A 292 -3.64 23.96 5.28
N ASP A 293 -4.71 24.24 6.02
CA ASP A 293 -4.80 25.41 6.90
C ASP A 293 -5.34 25.01 8.29
N PRO A 294 -4.49 25.01 9.34
CA PRO A 294 -4.90 24.72 10.71
C PRO A 294 -6.02 25.63 11.24
N GLY A 295 -6.09 26.90 10.80
CA GLY A 295 -7.14 27.82 11.22
C GLY A 295 -8.50 27.47 10.61
N ARG A 296 -8.50 26.93 9.38
CA ARG A 296 -9.71 26.39 8.73
C ARG A 296 -10.17 25.10 9.40
N LEU A 297 -9.24 24.24 9.79
CA LEU A 297 -9.54 23.04 10.56
C LEU A 297 -10.20 23.40 11.90
N ASP A 298 -9.62 24.32 12.67
CA ASP A 298 -10.17 24.78 13.94
C ASP A 298 -11.57 25.40 13.80
N SER A 299 -11.75 26.24 12.79
CA SER A 299 -13.06 26.84 12.47
C SER A 299 -14.11 25.77 12.14
N ALA A 300 -13.74 24.74 11.38
CA ALA A 300 -14.64 23.66 10.99
C ALA A 300 -15.00 22.75 12.18
N MET A 301 -14.05 22.51 13.11
CA MET A 301 -14.28 21.76 14.35
C MET A 301 -15.31 22.44 15.27
N HIS A 302 -15.36 23.77 15.28
CA HIS A 302 -16.31 24.56 16.09
C HIS A 302 -17.59 24.94 15.33
N SER A 303 -17.79 24.40 14.12
CA SER A 303 -18.97 24.68 13.31
C SER A 303 -20.23 24.06 13.90
N LYS A 304 -21.39 24.71 13.68
CA LYS A 304 -22.70 24.13 14.00
C LYS A 304 -23.20 23.14 12.94
N ASP A 305 -22.50 23.05 11.80
CA ASP A 305 -22.82 22.13 10.72
C ASP A 305 -22.15 20.76 10.98
N PRO A 306 -22.92 19.69 11.26
CA PRO A 306 -22.36 18.38 11.57
C PRO A 306 -21.47 17.82 10.46
N GLN A 307 -21.77 18.14 9.18
CA GLN A 307 -20.94 17.69 8.07
C GLN A 307 -19.58 18.39 8.09
N GLN A 308 -19.53 19.66 8.51
CA GLN A 308 -18.26 20.37 8.61
C GLN A 308 -17.38 19.83 9.73
N VAL A 309 -17.98 19.54 10.89
CA VAL A 309 -17.27 18.91 12.02
C VAL A 309 -16.78 17.51 11.61
N TYR A 310 -17.61 16.73 10.93
CA TYR A 310 -17.22 15.42 10.42
C TYR A 310 -16.00 15.49 9.49
N LEU A 311 -15.99 16.42 8.53
CA LEU A 311 -14.88 16.56 7.58
C LEU A 311 -13.60 17.09 8.25
N ALA A 312 -13.73 17.89 9.31
CA ALA A 312 -12.61 18.30 10.13
C ALA A 312 -12.01 17.11 10.90
N LEU A 313 -12.84 16.30 11.54
CA LEU A 313 -12.42 15.04 12.18
C LEU A 313 -11.78 14.07 11.18
N TRP A 314 -12.35 13.96 9.97
CA TRP A 314 -11.77 13.17 8.89
C TRP A 314 -10.36 13.67 8.53
N ALA A 315 -10.15 14.99 8.42
CA ALA A 315 -8.85 15.58 8.12
C ALA A 315 -7.83 15.35 9.23
N ILE A 316 -8.26 15.38 10.50
CA ILE A 316 -7.42 14.98 11.64
C ILE A 316 -7.06 13.48 11.52
N ALA A 317 -8.04 12.62 11.24
CA ALA A 317 -7.81 11.18 11.14
C ALA A 317 -6.95 10.75 9.93
N PHE A 318 -6.97 11.54 8.86
CA PHE A 318 -6.10 11.39 7.71
C PHE A 318 -4.61 11.48 8.11
N GLU A 319 -4.28 12.35 9.06
CA GLU A 319 -2.92 12.49 9.60
C GLU A 319 -2.66 11.50 10.75
N ASP A 320 -3.57 11.45 11.73
CA ASP A 320 -3.55 10.49 12.83
C ASP A 320 -4.97 10.26 13.40
N ALA A 321 -5.50 9.06 13.21
CA ALA A 321 -6.83 8.64 13.63
C ALA A 321 -7.06 8.80 15.14
N MET A 322 -6.03 8.60 15.97
CA MET A 322 -6.16 8.78 17.42
C MET A 322 -6.35 10.23 17.82
N ALA A 323 -5.74 11.16 17.09
CA ALA A 323 -5.92 12.58 17.33
C ALA A 323 -7.36 13.04 17.04
N ALA A 324 -8.14 12.28 16.26
CA ALA A 324 -9.55 12.58 16.00
C ALA A 324 -10.48 12.11 17.14
N ILE A 325 -10.00 11.27 18.06
CA ILE A 325 -10.78 10.80 19.22
C ILE A 325 -10.66 11.79 20.39
N ALA A 326 -9.47 12.35 20.61
CA ALA A 326 -9.17 13.30 21.69
C ALA A 326 -10.07 14.56 21.79
N PRO A 327 -10.58 15.15 20.69
CA PRO A 327 -11.42 16.36 20.74
C PRO A 327 -12.85 16.10 21.24
N LEU A 328 -13.25 14.83 21.40
CA LEU A 328 -14.58 14.48 21.88
C LEU A 328 -14.56 14.49 23.41
N PRO A 329 -15.26 15.42 24.09
CA PRO A 329 -15.45 15.30 25.53
C PRO A 329 -16.08 13.94 25.81
N ASN A 330 -15.62 13.25 26.86
CA ASN A 330 -16.14 11.96 27.30
C ASN A 330 -17.68 11.98 27.25
N CYS A 331 -18.25 11.28 26.26
CA CYS A 331 -19.70 11.16 26.09
C CYS A 331 -20.24 10.08 27.00
#